data_AF-A0A1B6JHH2-F1
#
_entry.id   AF-A0A1B6JHH2-F1
#
_cell.length_a   1.000
_cell.length_b   1.000
_cell.length_c   1.000
_cell.angle_alpha   90.00
_cell.angle_beta   90.00
_cell.angle_gamma   90.00
#
_symmetry.space_group_name_H-M   'P 1'
#
loop_
_entity.id
_entity.type
_entity.pdbx_description
1 polymer ?
#
loop_
_entity_poly.entity_id
_entity_poly.type
_entity_poly.pdbx_seq_one_letter_code
_entity_poly.pdbx_strand_id
1 'polypeptide(L)'
;FIVFTTIQIILISIVTPLFVLKENIRTSDDFAKLVTSSLFVDKTLLIKAWFEDKNFVLLTAPRRSGKSMLLSMLKHFLEIPVDERGTFMERNYSINYKLFKERSLNIFKEELFFNEHFGRYPVV
;
A
#
# COMPACT_ATOMS: atom_id res chain seq x y z
N PHE A 1 35.96 4.41 -15.85
CA PHE A 1 35.04 3.71 -14.92
C PHE A 1 34.07 4.68 -14.22
N ILE A 2 34.55 5.69 -13.47
CA ILE A 2 33.69 6.62 -12.71
C ILE A 2 32.75 7.45 -13.59
N VAL A 3 33.21 7.92 -14.76
CA VAL A 3 32.37 8.73 -15.67
C VAL A 3 31.21 7.92 -16.28
N PHE A 4 31.41 6.62 -16.46
CA PHE A 4 30.39 5.75 -17.05
C PHE A 4 29.26 5.48 -16.04
N THR A 5 29.62 5.28 -14.76
CA THR A 5 28.64 5.07 -13.69
C THR A 5 27.85 6.33 -13.37
N THR A 6 28.49 7.52 -13.39
CA THR A 6 27.77 8.79 -13.16
C THR A 6 26.79 9.12 -14.29
N ILE A 7 27.16 8.89 -15.55
CA ILE A 7 26.25 9.06 -16.70
C ILE A 7 25.05 8.12 -16.60
N GLN A 8 25.27 6.88 -16.18
CA GLN A 8 24.20 5.88 -16.04
C GLN A 8 23.24 6.22 -14.90
N ILE A 9 23.74 6.75 -13.78
CA ILE A 9 22.93 7.24 -12.66
C ILE A 9 22.10 8.48 -13.05
N ILE A 10 22.70 9.41 -13.81
CA ILE A 10 22.00 10.60 -14.32
C ILE A 10 20.91 10.19 -15.32
N LEU A 11 21.20 9.24 -16.21
CA LEU A 11 20.23 8.71 -17.17
C LEU A 11 19.04 8.05 -16.46
N ILE A 12 19.29 7.23 -15.44
CA ILE A 12 18.21 6.62 -14.62
C ILE A 12 17.38 7.71 -13.93
N SER A 13 18.01 8.76 -13.38
CA SER A 13 17.31 9.84 -12.67
C SER A 13 16.49 10.77 -13.58
N ILE A 14 16.79 10.83 -14.89
CA ILE A 14 16.05 11.64 -15.86
C ILE A 14 15.00 10.79 -16.60
N VAL A 15 15.32 9.53 -16.93
CA VAL A 15 14.42 8.62 -17.65
C VAL A 15 13.27 8.18 -16.75
N THR A 16 13.50 7.97 -15.45
CA THR A 16 12.42 7.59 -14.50
C THR A 16 11.31 8.65 -14.38
N PRO A 17 11.57 9.95 -14.15
CA PRO A 17 10.51 10.96 -14.14
C PRO A 17 9.91 11.17 -15.52
N LEU A 18 10.68 11.09 -16.61
CA LEU A 18 10.15 11.22 -17.98
C LEU A 18 9.23 10.05 -18.38
N PHE A 19 9.54 8.84 -17.92
CA PHE A 19 8.68 7.67 -18.06
C PHE A 19 7.38 7.84 -17.26
N VAL A 20 7.49 8.33 -16.02
CA VAL A 20 6.34 8.63 -15.15
C VAL A 20 5.43 9.72 -15.74
N LEU A 21 5.98 10.68 -16.50
CA LEU A 21 5.21 11.75 -17.15
C LEU A 21 4.51 11.33 -18.45
N LYS A 22 4.95 10.26 -19.11
CA LYS A 22 4.39 9.81 -20.40
C LYS A 22 3.17 8.89 -20.23
N GLU A 23 3.09 8.20 -19.10
CA GLU A 23 1.85 7.55 -18.65
C GLU A 23 0.89 8.64 -18.18
N ASN A 24 -0.25 8.80 -18.86
CA ASN A 24 -1.31 9.71 -18.46
C ASN A 24 -1.83 9.23 -17.08
N ILE A 25 -1.26 9.74 -15.98
CA ILE A 25 -1.42 9.19 -14.63
C ILE A 25 -2.88 9.40 -14.19
N ARG A 26 -3.76 8.48 -14.55
CA ARG A 26 -4.97 8.21 -13.79
C ARG A 26 -4.50 7.64 -12.45
N THR A 27 -4.13 8.52 -11.52
CA THR A 27 -3.84 8.12 -10.13
C THR A 27 -5.12 7.55 -9.55
N SER A 28 -5.24 6.23 -9.58
CA SER A 28 -6.25 5.52 -8.81
C SER A 28 -5.83 5.58 -7.36
N ASP A 29 -6.71 6.05 -6.48
CA ASP A 29 -6.46 6.03 -5.04
C ASP A 29 -6.78 4.67 -4.39
N ASP A 30 -7.31 3.74 -5.18
CA ASP A 30 -7.65 2.38 -4.79
C ASP A 30 -6.40 1.50 -4.68
N PHE A 31 -6.10 1.07 -3.46
CA PHE A 31 -4.97 0.21 -3.11
C PHE A 31 -4.98 -1.10 -3.89
N ALA A 32 -6.13 -1.75 -4.09
CA ALA A 32 -6.18 -3.03 -4.81
C ALA A 32 -5.72 -2.91 -6.27
N LYS A 33 -5.97 -1.75 -6.90
CA LYS A 33 -5.48 -1.44 -8.25
C LYS A 33 -4.01 -1.04 -8.25
N LEU A 34 -3.59 -0.26 -7.26
CA LEU A 34 -2.22 0.21 -7.18
C LEU A 34 -1.24 -0.90 -6.84
N VAL A 35 -1.54 -1.79 -5.89
CA VAL A 35 -0.61 -2.84 -5.42
C VAL A 35 -0.16 -3.79 -6.54
N THR A 36 -0.91 -3.87 -7.63
CA THR A 36 -0.56 -4.67 -8.81
C THR A 36 0.29 -3.92 -9.84
N SER A 37 0.33 -2.58 -9.76
CA SER A 37 1.07 -1.67 -10.65
C SER A 37 2.56 -1.61 -10.32
N SER A 38 3.39 -1.35 -11.34
CA SER A 38 4.82 -1.07 -11.19
C SER A 38 5.12 0.28 -10.51
N LEU A 39 4.12 1.16 -10.42
CA LEU A 39 4.25 2.48 -9.77
C LEU A 39 3.99 2.44 -8.27
N PHE A 40 3.61 1.28 -7.72
CA PHE A 40 3.33 1.12 -6.31
C PHE A 40 4.61 1.10 -5.48
N VAL A 41 4.66 1.99 -4.50
CA VAL A 41 5.69 2.00 -3.47
C VAL A 41 5.08 1.42 -2.20
N ASP A 42 5.68 0.34 -1.68
CA ASP A 42 5.21 -0.30 -0.47
C ASP A 42 5.42 0.59 0.76
N LYS A 43 4.31 1.14 1.26
CA LYS A 43 4.25 1.93 2.49
C LYS A 43 3.40 1.25 3.57
N THR A 44 3.21 -0.07 3.47
CA THR A 44 2.29 -0.81 4.33
C THR A 44 2.69 -0.80 5.82
N LEU A 45 3.96 -0.58 6.14
CA LEU A 45 4.41 -0.40 7.52
C LEU A 45 3.82 0.86 8.20
N LEU A 46 3.28 1.82 7.44
CA LEU A 46 2.54 2.94 8.02
C LEU A 46 1.28 2.48 8.77
N ILE A 47 0.73 1.32 8.42
CA ILE A 47 -0.41 0.73 9.15
C ILE A 47 0.03 0.40 10.58
N LYS A 48 1.16 -0.29 10.75
CA LYS A 48 1.71 -0.62 12.07
C LYS A 48 2.04 0.63 12.88
N ALA A 49 2.72 1.60 12.26
CA ALA A 49 3.01 2.88 12.90
C ALA A 49 1.74 3.63 13.36
N TRP A 50 0.65 3.54 12.58
CA TRP A 50 -0.64 4.13 12.95
C TRP A 50 -1.27 3.46 14.18
N PHE A 51 -1.11 2.14 14.35
CA PHE A 51 -1.59 1.39 15.52
C PHE A 51 -0.75 1.63 16.79
N GLU A 52 0.55 1.83 16.63
CA GLU A 52 1.48 2.05 17.75
C GLU A 52 1.40 3.48 18.30
N ASP A 53 0.94 4.45 17.49
CA ASP A 53 0.75 5.82 17.93
C ASP A 53 -0.54 5.95 18.77
N LYS A 54 -0.40 6.52 19.97
CA LYS A 54 -1.50 6.73 20.91
C LYS A 54 -2.21 8.07 20.72
N ASN A 55 -1.75 8.90 19.79
CA ASN A 55 -2.25 10.26 19.55
C ASN A 55 -2.98 10.38 18.21
N PHE A 56 -3.58 11.56 17.96
CA PHE A 56 -4.14 11.91 16.66
C PHE A 56 -3.04 11.88 15.58
N VAL A 57 -3.07 10.89 14.69
CA VAL A 57 -2.14 10.83 13.56
C VAL A 57 -2.55 11.87 12.51
N LEU A 58 -1.85 13.01 12.50
CA LEU A 58 -2.03 14.05 11.49
C LEU A 58 -1.17 13.73 10.26
N LEU A 59 -1.82 13.40 9.15
CA LEU A 59 -1.14 13.20 7.86
C LEU A 59 -0.81 14.55 7.18
N THR A 60 0.13 15.32 7.75
CA THR A 60 0.65 16.54 7.13
C THR A 60 1.58 16.20 5.96
N ALA A 61 1.06 16.12 4.75
CA ALA A 61 1.91 15.89 3.59
C ALA A 61 1.51 16.75 2.38
N PRO A 62 2.41 16.98 1.41
CA PRO A 62 2.10 17.70 0.17
C PRO A 62 0.99 17.06 -0.66
N ARG A 63 0.47 17.77 -1.66
CA ARG A 63 -0.52 17.22 -2.61
C ARG A 63 0.08 16.00 -3.35
N ARG A 64 -0.70 14.93 -3.55
CA ARG A 64 -0.28 13.64 -4.17
C ARG A 64 0.74 12.81 -3.38
N SER A 65 0.91 13.05 -2.07
CA SER A 65 1.79 12.24 -1.21
C SER A 65 1.29 10.79 -0.95
N GLY A 66 0.09 10.44 -1.42
CA GLY A 66 -0.52 9.12 -1.20
C GLY A 66 -1.41 9.01 0.04
N LYS A 67 -2.04 10.10 0.51
CA LYS A 67 -2.97 10.05 1.67
C LYS A 67 -4.22 9.20 1.39
N SER A 68 -4.84 9.39 0.22
CA SER A 68 -5.99 8.57 -0.18
C SER A 68 -5.62 7.10 -0.30
N MET A 69 -4.45 6.80 -0.88
CA MET A 69 -3.89 5.45 -0.94
C MET A 69 -3.72 4.84 0.46
N LEU A 70 -3.21 5.61 1.44
CA LEU A 70 -3.07 5.14 2.82
C LEU A 70 -4.43 4.77 3.44
N LEU A 71 -5.47 5.61 3.23
CA LEU A 71 -6.82 5.31 3.70
C LEU A 71 -7.40 4.06 3.03
N SER A 72 -7.22 3.92 1.72
CA SER A 72 -7.64 2.73 0.98
C SER A 72 -6.92 1.48 1.50
N MET A 73 -5.60 1.55 1.71
CA MET A 73 -4.81 0.47 2.26
C MET A 73 -5.24 0.08 3.68
N LEU A 74 -5.52 1.06 4.54
CA LEU A 74 -6.08 0.84 5.88
C LEU A 74 -7.44 0.15 5.80
N LYS A 75 -8.34 0.60 4.92
CA LYS A 75 -9.62 -0.08 4.69
C LYS A 75 -9.42 -1.56 4.35
N HIS A 76 -8.61 -1.87 3.34
CA HIS A 76 -8.37 -3.27 2.94
C HIS A 76 -7.70 -4.11 4.05
N PHE A 77 -6.87 -3.50 4.90
CA PHE A 77 -6.22 -4.20 6.00
C PHE A 77 -7.18 -4.51 7.17
N LEU A 78 -8.06 -3.56 7.48
CA LEU A 78 -8.95 -3.60 8.64
C LEU A 78 -10.23 -4.40 8.38
N GLU A 79 -10.77 -4.28 7.17
CA GLU A 79 -12.11 -4.74 6.77
C GLU A 79 -12.32 -6.23 7.04
N ILE A 80 -13.37 -6.52 7.82
CA ILE A 80 -13.82 -7.89 8.08
C ILE A 80 -14.34 -8.48 6.78
N PRO A 81 -13.82 -9.63 6.33
CA PRO A 81 -14.25 -10.24 5.09
C PRO A 81 -15.62 -10.90 5.25
N VAL A 82 -16.52 -10.57 4.34
CA VAL A 82 -17.88 -11.11 4.27
C VAL A 82 -18.19 -11.60 2.87
N ASP A 83 -19.05 -12.61 2.77
CA ASP A 83 -19.55 -13.10 1.49
C ASP A 83 -20.61 -12.17 0.90
N GLU A 84 -21.13 -12.52 -0.28
CA GLU A 84 -22.19 -11.76 -0.96
C GLU A 84 -23.49 -11.62 -0.14
N ARG A 85 -23.66 -12.47 0.88
CA ARG A 85 -24.82 -12.48 1.78
C ARG A 85 -24.54 -11.75 3.11
N GLY A 86 -23.35 -11.20 3.28
CA GLY A 86 -22.92 -10.53 4.51
C GLY A 86 -22.50 -11.49 5.63
N THR A 87 -22.29 -12.77 5.33
CA THR A 87 -21.81 -13.77 6.30
C THR A 87 -20.31 -13.66 6.46
N PHE A 88 -19.82 -13.75 7.70
CA PHE A 88 -18.38 -13.74 7.97
C PHE A 88 -17.65 -14.86 7.23
N MET A 89 -16.56 -14.49 6.56
CA MET A 89 -15.65 -15.44 5.92
C MET A 89 -14.34 -15.52 6.70
N GLU A 90 -13.64 -16.65 6.54
CA GLU A 90 -12.30 -16.75 7.08
C GLU A 90 -11.34 -15.81 6.32
N ARG A 91 -10.63 -14.98 7.09
CA ARG A 91 -9.78 -13.91 6.58
C ARG A 91 -8.71 -14.37 5.59
N ASN A 92 -8.16 -15.57 5.78
CA ASN A 92 -7.08 -16.12 4.96
C ASN A 92 -7.53 -16.44 3.52
N TYR A 93 -8.84 -16.56 3.28
CA TYR A 93 -9.40 -16.78 1.95
C TYR A 93 -9.90 -15.49 1.27
N SER A 94 -9.89 -14.37 1.99
CA SER A 94 -10.37 -13.09 1.47
C SER A 94 -9.51 -12.56 0.32
N ILE A 95 -10.13 -11.78 -0.57
CA ILE A 95 -9.41 -11.05 -1.62
C ILE A 95 -8.37 -10.12 -1.00
N ASN A 96 -8.74 -9.43 0.09
CA ASN A 96 -7.84 -8.54 0.82
C ASN A 96 -6.57 -9.28 1.27
N TYR A 97 -6.69 -10.49 1.83
CA TYR A 97 -5.52 -11.26 2.28
C TYR A 97 -4.56 -11.57 1.13
N LYS A 98 -5.09 -11.91 -0.05
CA LYS A 98 -4.28 -12.14 -1.25
C LYS A 98 -3.51 -10.88 -1.66
N LEU A 99 -4.11 -9.70 -1.58
CA LEU A 99 -3.44 -8.43 -1.92
C LEU A 99 -2.17 -8.22 -1.09
N PHE A 100 -2.20 -8.51 0.21
CA PHE A 100 -1.03 -8.36 1.09
C PHE A 100 -0.02 -9.50 0.94
N LYS A 101 -0.50 -10.73 0.73
CA LYS A 101 0.34 -11.93 0.64
C LYS A 101 1.08 -12.06 -0.70
N GLU A 102 0.40 -11.90 -1.84
CA GLU A 102 0.96 -12.23 -3.16
C GLU A 102 2.16 -11.36 -3.55
N ARG A 103 2.19 -10.12 -3.06
CA ARG A 103 3.31 -9.19 -3.26
C ARG A 103 4.32 -9.21 -2.12
N SER A 104 4.14 -10.07 -1.12
CA SER A 104 4.99 -10.16 0.07
C SER A 104 5.25 -8.78 0.68
N LEU A 105 4.18 -8.00 0.87
CA LEU A 105 4.28 -6.63 1.37
C LEU A 105 4.93 -6.61 2.75
N ASN A 106 5.58 -5.50 3.08
CA ASN A 106 6.37 -5.39 4.31
C ASN A 106 5.53 -5.63 5.57
N ILE A 107 4.28 -5.16 5.60
CA ILE A 107 3.38 -5.46 6.73
C ILE A 107 3.04 -6.95 6.87
N PHE A 108 3.03 -7.72 5.77
CA PHE A 108 2.74 -9.16 5.80
C PHE A 108 3.87 -9.96 6.47
N LYS A 109 5.09 -9.43 6.42
CA LYS A 109 6.26 -10.03 7.09
C LYS A 109 6.23 -9.83 8.60
N GLU A 110 5.46 -8.87 9.10
CA GLU A 110 5.23 -8.64 10.53
C GLU A 110 4.17 -9.63 11.05
N GLU A 111 4.46 -10.92 11.03
CA GLU A 111 3.48 -12.00 11.19
C GLU A 111 2.60 -11.87 12.44
N LEU A 112 3.19 -11.53 13.59
CA LEU A 112 2.46 -11.34 14.84
C LEU A 112 1.42 -10.21 14.71
N PHE A 113 1.89 -9.03 14.30
CA PHE A 113 1.05 -7.85 14.12
C PHE A 113 -0.03 -8.08 13.05
N PHE A 114 0.36 -8.66 11.91
CA PHE A 114 -0.54 -8.94 10.81
C PHE A 114 -1.65 -9.90 11.26
N ASN A 115 -1.29 -11.00 11.93
CA ASN A 115 -2.28 -11.96 12.40
C ASN A 115 -3.15 -11.45 13.54
N GLU A 116 -2.67 -10.52 14.34
CA GLU A 116 -3.45 -9.89 15.40
C GLU A 116 -4.54 -8.96 14.82
N HIS A 117 -4.18 -8.12 13.84
CA HIS A 117 -5.04 -7.01 13.42
C HIS A 117 -5.74 -7.18 12.07
N PHE A 118 -5.23 -8.00 11.16
CA PHE A 118 -5.77 -8.10 9.80
C PHE A 118 -7.20 -8.64 9.77
N GLY A 119 -8.10 -7.90 9.11
CA GLY A 119 -9.49 -8.27 8.88
C GLY A 119 -10.33 -8.43 10.15
N ARG A 120 -9.99 -7.69 11.22
CA ARG A 120 -10.64 -7.80 12.55
C ARG A 120 -11.53 -6.61 12.90
N TYR A 121 -11.58 -5.58 12.08
CA TYR A 121 -12.21 -4.31 12.43
C TYR A 121 -13.35 -3.96 11.48
N PRO A 122 -14.50 -3.49 11.99
CA PRO A 122 -15.54 -2.97 11.12
C PRO A 122 -15.04 -1.70 10.42
N VAL A 123 -15.26 -1.62 9.11
CA VAL A 123 -14.97 -0.43 8.30
C VAL A 123 -16.27 -0.02 7.61
N VAL A 124 -16.60 1.29 7.66
CA VAL A 124 -17.83 1.88 7.13
C VAL A 124 -17.55 2.65 5.85
#